data_AF-A0A7J9QVP9-F1
#
_entry.id   AF-A0A7J9QVP9-F1
#
_cell.length_a   1.000
_cell.length_b   1.000
_cell.length_c   1.000
_cell.angle_alpha   90.00
_cell.angle_beta   90.00
_cell.angle_gamma   90.00
#
_symmetry.space_group_name_H-M   'P 1'
#
loop_
_entity.id
_entity.type
_entity.pdbx_description
1 polymer ?
#
loop_
_entity_poly.entity_id
_entity_poly.type
_entity_poly.pdbx_seq_one_letter_code
_entity_poly.pdbx_strand_id
1 'polypeptide(L)' 'MDFNQELEPDVQKPIIIAAMQDMGNVGSIVINFINESLRTKTFRVSK' A
#
# COMPACT_ATOMS: atom_id res chain seq x y z
N MET A 1 -3.27 -16.88 1.04
CA MET A 1 -2.27 -15.85 1.31
C MET A 1 -2.18 -15.69 2.81
N ASP A 2 -1.00 -15.86 3.37
CA ASP A 2 -0.76 -15.57 4.78
C ASP A 2 -0.30 -14.11 4.90
N PHE A 3 -1.01 -13.35 5.73
CA PHE A 3 -0.67 -11.96 6.01
C PHE A 3 -0.17 -11.84 7.44
N ASN A 4 0.86 -11.02 7.64
CA ASN A 4 1.28 -10.58 8.95
C ASN A 4 0.79 -9.14 9.18
N GLN A 5 -0.07 -8.97 10.18
CA GLN A 5 -0.55 -7.66 10.61
C GLN A 5 0.42 -7.11 11.65
N GLU A 6 1.18 -6.08 11.30
CA GLU A 6 2.16 -5.48 12.21
C GLU A 6 1.53 -4.39 13.08
N LEU A 7 0.57 -3.64 12.54
CA LEU A 7 -0.06 -2.50 13.19
C LEU A 7 -1.53 -2.37 12.76
N GLU A 8 -2.38 -1.92 13.68
CA GLU A 8 -3.72 -1.43 13.33
C GLU A 8 -3.65 0.07 13.00
N PRO A 9 -3.99 0.49 11.77
CA PRO A 9 -3.98 1.90 11.40
C PRO A 9 -5.19 2.63 11.99
N ASP A 10 -4.96 3.78 12.62
CA ASP A 10 -6.03 4.66 13.10
C ASP A 10 -6.56 5.53 11.95
N VAL A 11 -7.38 4.93 11.09
CA VAL A 11 -7.99 5.58 9.91
C VAL A 11 -9.51 5.42 9.93
N GLN A 12 -10.23 6.52 9.73
CA GLN A 12 -11.68 6.52 9.59
C GLN A 12 -12.08 6.95 8.17
N LYS A 13 -12.83 6.09 7.48
CA LYS A 13 -13.30 6.30 6.08
C LYS A 13 -12.16 6.66 5.10
N PRO A 14 -11.16 5.77 4.92
CA PRO A 14 -10.03 6.06 4.05
C PRO A 14 -10.42 6.06 2.57
N ILE A 15 -9.65 6.81 1.77
CA ILE A 15 -9.60 6.61 0.32
C ILE A 15 -8.64 5.46 0.04
N ILE A 16 -9.11 4.42 -0.65
CA ILE A 16 -8.28 3.25 -0.98
C ILE A 16 -7.74 3.43 -2.40
N ILE A 17 -6.41 3.41 -2.52
CA ILE A 17 -5.69 3.36 -3.78
C ILE A 17 -5.10 1.96 -3.91
N ALA A 18 -5.51 1.22 -4.93
CA ALA A 18 -5.00 -0.12 -5.21
C ALA A 18 -4.50 -0.20 -6.64
N ALA A 19 -3.35 -0.84 -6.82
CA ALA A 19 -2.82 -1.16 -8.13
C ALA A 19 -2.49 -2.65 -8.18
N MET A 20 -2.99 -3.31 -9.21
CA MET A 20 -2.62 -4.68 -9.52
C MET A 20 -1.38 -4.68 -10.40
N GLN A 21 -0.64 -5.79 -10.38
CA GLN A 21 0.46 -5.96 -11.32
C GLN A 21 -0.08 -6.07 -12.74
N ASP A 22 0.47 -5.25 -13.63
CA ASP A 22 0.13 -5.21 -15.05
C ASP A 22 1.36 -4.79 -15.87
N MET A 23 1.24 -4.78 -17.20
CA MET A 23 2.31 -4.40 -18.12
C MET A 23 2.88 -3.01 -17.81
N GLY A 24 4.21 -2.94 -17.77
CA GLY A 24 4.95 -1.70 -17.50
C GLY A 24 5.02 -1.28 -16.03
N ASN A 25 4.40 -2.03 -15.11
CA ASN A 25 4.50 -1.81 -13.66
C ASN A 25 4.11 -0.38 -13.20
N VAL A 26 3.32 0.32 -14.00
CA VAL A 26 3.02 1.75 -13.79
C VAL A 26 2.31 1.97 -12.46
N GLY A 27 1.39 1.07 -12.11
CA GLY A 27 0.64 1.13 -10.85
C GLY A 27 1.55 1.08 -9.61
N SER A 28 2.51 0.16 -9.56
CA SER A 28 3.46 0.08 -8.44
C SER A 28 4.41 1.26 -8.40
N ILE A 29 4.84 1.80 -9.55
CA ILE A 29 5.68 3.01 -9.59
C ILE A 29 4.93 4.19 -8.94
N VAL A 30 3.67 4.38 -9.30
CA VAL A 30 2.84 5.46 -8.75
C VAL A 30 2.56 5.27 -7.26
N ILE A 31 2.22 4.05 -6.82
CA ILE A 31 2.00 3.76 -5.39
C ILE A 31 3.27 4.03 -4.58
N ASN A 32 4.44 3.60 -5.07
CA ASN A 32 5.71 3.85 -4.39
C ASN A 32 5.99 5.36 -4.28
N PHE A 33 5.80 6.10 -5.37
CA PHE A 33 5.94 7.56 -5.36
C PHE A 33 5.02 8.24 -4.33
N ILE A 34 3.75 7.83 -4.25
CA ILE A 34 2.80 8.36 -3.25
C ILE A 34 3.26 8.02 -1.83
N ASN A 35 3.65 6.76 -1.58
CA ASN A 35 4.09 6.29 -0.28
C ASN A 35 5.33 7.06 0.22
N GLU A 36 6.31 7.28 -0.66
CA GLU A 36 7.51 8.08 -0.38
C GLU A 36 7.17 9.56 -0.15
N SER A 37 6.33 10.14 -1.02
CA SER A 37 5.95 11.55 -0.95
C SER A 37 5.16 11.89 0.32
N LEU A 38 4.27 10.99 0.75
CA LEU A 38 3.43 11.16 1.94
C LEU A 38 4.02 10.52 3.20
N ARG A 39 5.18 9.84 3.10
CA ARG A 39 5.84 9.11 4.19
C ARG A 39 4.89 8.14 4.89
N THR A 40 4.17 7.36 4.11
CA THR A 40 3.22 6.36 4.62
C THR A 40 3.92 5.29 5.46
N LYS A 41 3.17 4.60 6.31
CA LYS A 41 3.67 3.52 7.15
C LYS A 41 3.06 2.18 6.74
N THR A 42 3.89 1.17 6.56
CA THR A 42 3.45 -0.22 6.38
C THR A 42 2.76 -0.71 7.67
N PHE A 43 1.61 -1.36 7.51
CA PHE A 43 0.84 -1.90 8.64
C PHE A 43 0.48 -3.39 8.46
N ARG A 44 0.61 -3.90 7.23
CA ARG A 44 0.33 -5.29 6.85
C ARG A 44 1.28 -5.72 5.74
N VAL A 45 1.80 -6.94 5.80
CA VAL A 45 2.62 -7.54 4.74
C VAL A 45 2.09 -8.92 4.38
N SER A 46 2.14 -9.29 3.09
CA SER A 46 1.91 -10.67 2.64
C SER A 46 3.24 -11.41 2.60
N LYS A 47 3.25 -12.65 3.08
CA LYS A 47 4.30 -13.61 2.69
C LYS A 47 4.00 -14.21 1.33
#